data_AF-A0A085ZN25-F1
#
_entry.id   AF-A0A085ZN25-F1
#
_cell.length_a   1.000
_cell.length_b   1.000
_cell.length_c   1.000
_cell.angle_alpha   90.00
_cell.angle_beta   90.00
_cell.angle_gamma   90.00
#
_symmetry.space_group_name_H-M   'P 1'
#
loop_
_entity.id
_entity.type
_entity.pdbx_description
1 polymer ?
#
loop_
_entity_poly.entity_id
_entity_poly.type
_entity_poly.pdbx_seq_one_letter_code
_entity_poly.pdbx_strand_id
1 'polypeptide(L)' 'MKEEHKLILELIESYLEKNPSQRFGQALFNLNINEFQETTDPRNFNYNIRDIHGDSDINILERIKNRLDLMESRKSN' A
#
# COMPACT_ATOMS: atom_id res chain seq x y z
N MET A 1 12.42 15.46 6.26
CA MET A 1 11.62 14.23 6.45
C MET A 1 10.58 14.55 7.52
N LYS A 2 9.30 14.31 7.26
CA LYS A 2 8.22 14.51 8.26
C LYS A 2 8.02 13.25 9.08
N GLU A 3 7.24 13.32 10.15
CA GLU A 3 6.93 12.16 10.99
C GLU A 3 6.14 11.10 10.22
N GLU A 4 5.20 11.50 9.38
CA GLU A 4 4.44 10.59 8.51
C GLU A 4 5.36 9.81 7.58
N HIS A 5 6.40 10.46 7.04
CA HIS A 5 7.36 9.81 6.16
C HIS A 5 8.11 8.70 6.89
N LYS A 6 8.52 8.94 8.15
CA LYS A 6 9.21 7.94 8.97
C LYS A 6 8.29 6.75 9.26
N LEU A 7 7.06 7.03 9.68
CA LEU A 7 6.07 5.99 9.97
C LEU A 7 5.76 5.14 8.73
N ILE A 8 5.65 5.75 7.55
CA ILE A 8 5.47 5.02 6.29
C ILE A 8 6.67 4.11 6.01
N LEU A 9 7.90 4.61 6.17
CA LEU A 9 9.12 3.83 5.97
C LEU A 9 9.22 2.65 6.94
N GLU A 10 8.94 2.88 8.23
CA GLU A 10 8.95 1.84 9.28
C GLU A 10 7.93 0.72 8.98
N LEU A 11 6.75 1.08 8.46
CA LEU A 11 5.72 0.10 8.07
C LEU A 11 6.14 -0.71 6.85
N ILE A 12 6.77 -0.08 5.85
CA ILE A 12 7.30 -0.77 4.66
C ILE A 12 8.42 -1.73 5.06
N GLU A 13 9.36 -1.27 5.88
CA GLU A 13 10.47 -2.06 6.41
C GLU A 13 9.93 -3.29 7.17
N SER A 14 9.08 -3.07 8.17
CA SER A 14 8.47 -4.14 8.97
C SER A 14 7.72 -5.16 8.11
N TYR A 15 7.07 -4.71 7.03
CA TYR A 15 6.36 -5.61 6.11
C TYR A 15 7.33 -6.45 5.27
N LEU A 16 8.41 -5.86 4.76
CA LEU A 16 9.43 -6.57 3.97
C LEU A 16 10.24 -7.55 4.81
N GLU A 17 10.56 -7.21 6.07
CA GLU A 17 11.20 -8.13 7.01
C GLU A 17 10.36 -9.40 7.23
N LYS A 18 9.03 -9.25 7.33
CA LYS A 18 8.10 -10.38 7.45
C LYS A 18 7.90 -11.13 6.12
N ASN A 19 8.22 -10.52 4.98
CA ASN A 19 7.97 -11.06 3.65
C ASN A 19 9.22 -10.95 2.75
N PRO A 20 10.35 -11.58 3.12
CA PRO A 20 11.65 -11.35 2.46
C PRO A 20 11.70 -11.81 0.99
N SER A 21 10.76 -12.64 0.54
CA SER A 21 10.65 -13.07 -0.85
C SER A 21 9.97 -12.05 -1.76
N GLN A 22 9.29 -11.04 -1.20
CA GLN A 22 8.62 -10.02 -1.99
C GLN A 22 9.60 -8.97 -2.49
N ARG A 23 9.47 -8.59 -3.76
CA ARG A 23 10.19 -7.44 -4.32
C ARG A 23 9.65 -6.15 -3.73
N PHE A 24 10.50 -5.13 -3.58
CA PHE A 24 10.11 -3.82 -3.00
C PHE A 24 8.84 -3.23 -3.62
N GLY A 25 8.74 -3.17 -4.95
CA GLY A 25 7.54 -2.66 -5.63
C GLY A 25 6.28 -3.48 -5.36
N GLN A 26 6.41 -4.80 -5.15
CA GLN A 26 5.29 -5.65 -4.76
C GLN A 26 4.80 -5.32 -3.35
N ALA A 27 5.72 -5.01 -2.43
CA ALA A 27 5.35 -4.58 -1.09
C ALA A 27 4.58 -3.25 -1.12
N LEU A 28 5.03 -2.27 -1.91
CA LEU A 28 4.30 -1.00 -2.08
C LEU A 28 2.87 -1.23 -2.58
N PHE A 29 2.69 -2.15 -3.53
CA PHE A 29 1.37 -2.50 -4.05
C PHE A 29 0.53 -3.25 -3.02
N ASN A 30 1.11 -4.23 -2.33
CA ASN A 30 0.40 -5.04 -1.33
C ASN A 30 -0.06 -4.22 -0.12
N LEU A 31 0.68 -3.15 0.22
CA LEU A 31 0.36 -2.17 1.25
C LEU A 31 -0.59 -1.06 0.77
N ASN A 32 -1.10 -1.12 -0.47
CA ASN A 32 -1.96 -0.10 -1.07
C ASN A 32 -1.35 1.32 -1.06
N ILE A 33 -0.02 1.41 -1.19
CA ILE A 33 0.68 2.69 -1.40
C ILE A 33 0.51 3.09 -2.86
N ASN A 34 0.79 2.15 -3.76
CA ASN A 34 0.44 2.24 -5.17
C ASN A 34 -0.71 1.25 -5.43
N GLU A 35 -1.70 1.67 -6.22
CA GLU A 35 -2.79 0.79 -6.64
C GLU A 35 -3.23 1.14 -8.05
N PHE A 36 -3.93 0.21 -8.71
CA PHE A 36 -4.67 0.58 -9.92
C PHE A 36 -5.91 1.38 -9.51
N GLN A 37 -6.35 2.29 -10.37
CA GLN A 37 -7.67 2.90 -10.22
C GLN A 37 -8.73 1.79 -10.09
N GLU A 38 -9.80 2.03 -9.32
CA GLU A 38 -10.89 1.07 -9.05
C GLU A 38 -11.69 0.75 -10.33
N THR A 39 -11.05 0.10 -11.27
CA THR A 39 -11.66 -0.45 -12.47
C THR A 39 -11.34 -1.94 -12.44
N THR A 40 -12.38 -2.76 -12.36
CA THR A 40 -12.25 -4.22 -12.32
C THR A 40 -12.00 -4.82 -13.70
N ASP A 41 -12.00 -4.00 -14.76
CA ASP A 41 -11.74 -4.40 -16.14
C ASP A 41 -10.37 -3.88 -16.60
N PRO A 42 -9.35 -4.76 -16.73
CA PRO A 42 -8.03 -4.39 -17.27
C PRO A 42 -8.04 -3.85 -18.70
N ARG A 43 -9.14 -4.02 -19.43
CA ARG A 43 -9.32 -3.49 -20.80
C ARG A 43 -9.90 -2.07 -20.78
N ASN A 44 -10.30 -1.57 -19.61
CA ASN A 44 -10.72 -0.19 -19.47
C ASN A 44 -9.51 0.70 -19.78
N PHE A 45 -9.69 1.70 -20.64
CA PHE A 45 -8.64 2.68 -20.94
C PHE A 45 -8.18 3.43 -19.68
N ASN A 46 -9.01 3.45 -18.64
CA ASN A 46 -8.69 4.01 -17.33
C ASN A 46 -8.08 2.99 -16.35
N TYR A 47 -7.68 1.79 -16.80
CA TYR A 47 -6.91 0.83 -15.99
C TYR A 47 -5.46 1.30 -15.84
N ASN A 48 -5.29 2.43 -15.15
CA ASN A 48 -4.00 3.06 -14.92
C ASN A 48 -3.63 2.98 -13.44
N ILE A 49 -2.35 3.16 -13.14
CA ILE A 49 -1.91 3.38 -11.77
C ILE A 49 -2.63 4.63 -11.24
N ARG A 50 -3.20 4.54 -10.04
CA ARG A 50 -3.82 5.66 -9.34
C ARG A 50 -2.84 6.83 -9.31
N ASP A 51 -3.34 8.01 -9.62
CA ASP A 51 -2.56 9.22 -9.43
C ASP A 51 -2.37 9.46 -7.92
N ILE A 52 -1.12 9.37 -7.48
CA ILE A 52 -0.71 9.60 -6.09
C ILE A 52 -0.18 11.02 -5.87
N HIS A 53 -0.14 11.87 -6.90
CA HIS A 53 0.39 13.24 -6.79
C HIS A 53 -0.43 14.10 -5.81
N GLY A 54 -1.73 13.84 -5.70
CA GLY A 54 -2.64 14.53 -4.77
C GLY A 54 -2.78 13.87 -3.39
N ASP A 55 -2.16 12.71 -3.17
CA ASP A 55 -2.30 11.99 -1.91
C ASP A 55 -1.46 12.63 -0.81
N SER A 56 -2.10 12.93 0.30
CA SER A 56 -1.40 13.38 1.50
C SER A 56 -0.69 12.21 2.19
N ASP A 57 0.41 12.52 2.89
CA ASP A 57 1.17 11.53 3.66
C ASP A 57 0.27 10.80 4.69
N ILE A 58 -0.69 11.53 5.29
CA ILE A 58 -1.64 10.96 6.26
C ILE A 58 -2.60 9.95 5.61
N ASN A 59 -3.10 10.24 4.41
CA ASN A 59 -3.99 9.32 3.69
C ASN A 59 -3.24 8.03 3.30
N ILE A 60 -1.98 8.15 2.90
CA ILE A 60 -1.12 6.99 2.61
C ILE A 60 -0.96 6.14 3.88
N LEU A 61 -0.64 6.79 5.02
CA LEU A 61 -0.47 6.11 6.30
C LEU A 61 -1.74 5.36 6.75
N GLU A 62 -2.91 6.00 6.62
CA GLU A 62 -4.20 5.38 6.94
C GLU A 62 -4.50 4.17 6.05
N ARG A 63 -4.23 4.25 4.75
CA ARG A 63 -4.41 3.11 3.83
C ARG A 63 -3.53 1.93 4.21
N ILE A 64 -2.26 2.16 4.52
CA ILE A 64 -1.34 1.10 4.94
C ILE A 64 -1.88 0.41 6.20
N LYS A 65 -2.30 1.18 7.21
CA LYS A 65 -2.85 0.64 8.48
C LYS A 65 -4.10 -0.18 8.24
N ASN A 66 -5.10 0.37 7.54
CA ASN A 66 -6.33 -0.33 7.20
C ASN A 66 -6.06 -1.62 6.44
N ARG A 67 -5.06 -1.60 5.54
CA ARG A 67 -4.66 -2.77 4.76
C ARG A 67 -4.04 -3.86 5.64
N LEU A 68 -3.17 -3.49 6.58
CA LEU A 68 -2.57 -4.44 7.54
C LEU A 68 -3.63 -5.07 8.44
N ASP A 69 -4.58 -4.29 8.97
CA ASP A 69 -5.69 -4.79 9.79
C ASP A 69 -6.56 -5.80 9.01
N LEU A 70 -6.82 -5.52 7.73
CA LEU A 70 -7.52 -6.45 6.83
C LEU A 70 -6.73 -7.74 6.58
N MET A 71 -5.39 -7.68 6.51
CA MET A 71 -4.57 -8.87 6.35
C MET A 71 -4.59 -9.75 7.61
N GLU A 72 -4.49 -9.15 8.80
CA GLU A 72 -4.49 -9.89 10.07
C GLU A 72 -5.86 -10.51 10.38
N SER A 73 -6.95 -9.80 10.10
CA SER A 73 -8.31 -10.35 10.24
C SER A 73 -8.59 -11.55 9.31
N ARG A 74 -7.94 -11.60 8.15
CA ARG A 74 -8.03 -12.76 7.23
C ARG A 74 -7.19 -13.96 7.65
N LYS A 75 -6.16 -13.78 8.49
CA LYS A 75 -5.36 -14.89 9.04
C LYS A 75 -6.03 -15.56 10.23
N SER A 76 -6.91 -14.84 10.92
CA SER A 76 -7.61 -15.30 12.13
C SER A 76 -8.91 -16.05 11.84
N ASN A 77 -9.32 -16.15 10.57
CA ASN A 77 -10.48 -16.90 10.07
C ASN A 77 -10.00 -18.07 9.20
#